data_AF-A0A967M719-F1
#
_entry.id   AF-A0A967M719-F1
#
_cell.length_a   1.000
_cell.length_b   1.000
_cell.length_c   1.000
_cell.angle_alpha   90.00
_cell.angle_beta   90.00
_cell.angle_gamma   90.00
#
_symmetry.space_group_name_H-M   'P 1'
#
loop_
_entity.id
_entity.type
_entity.pdbx_description
1 polymer ?
#
loop_
_entity_poly.entity_id
_entity_poly.type
_entity_poly.pdbx_seq_one_letter_code
_entity_poly.pdbx_strand_id
1 'polypeptide(L)'
;MTSALILAQKGLRVALVEKSPRLAPLMRGFSRREIFFDTGFHYSGCLADGEALDTFLRYLGLADRLEKRPYARDGFDIVRSRNPQWEFRFPWGEDDVRQKLHERFPAETLAIDSYLDTVFRVCDTT
;
A
#
# COMPACT_ATOMS: atom_id res chain seq x y z
N MET A 1 2.01 18.38 6.79
CA MET A 1 2.61 18.73 5.48
C MET A 1 1.55 18.88 4.40
N THR A 2 0.69 17.88 4.17
CA THR A 2 -0.41 17.95 3.18
C THR A 2 -1.26 19.21 3.29
N SER A 3 -1.80 19.52 4.48
CA SER A 3 -2.60 20.73 4.67
C SER A 3 -1.81 22.02 4.40
N ALA A 4 -0.52 22.06 4.76
CA ALA A 4 0.33 23.21 4.50
C ALA A 4 0.53 23.44 2.99
N LEU A 5 0.73 22.37 2.21
CA LEU A 5 0.81 22.42 0.75
C LEU A 5 -0.51 22.92 0.16
N ILE A 6 -1.65 22.37 0.60
CA ILE A 6 -2.97 22.77 0.11
C ILE A 6 -3.22 24.26 0.38
N LEU A 7 -2.97 24.73 1.61
CA LEU A 7 -3.16 26.13 1.97
C LEU A 7 -2.23 27.06 1.17
N ALA A 8 -0.97 26.67 0.97
CA ALA A 8 -0.02 27.42 0.14
C ALA A 8 -0.47 27.48 -1.34
N GLN A 9 -0.97 26.37 -1.91
CA GLN A 9 -1.57 26.34 -3.24
C GLN A 9 -2.81 27.25 -3.37
N LYS A 10 -3.50 27.53 -2.26
CA LYS A 10 -4.61 28.51 -2.20
C LYS A 10 -4.15 29.96 -1.96
N GLY A 11 -2.84 30.23 -2.03
CA GLY A 11 -2.28 31.58 -1.93
C GLY A 11 -2.09 32.08 -0.49
N LEU A 12 -2.26 31.22 0.51
CA LEU A 12 -2.03 31.60 1.90
C LEU A 12 -0.53 31.58 2.23
N ARG A 13 -0.10 32.51 3.08
CA ARG A 13 1.23 32.50 3.68
C ARG A 13 1.27 31.46 4.80
N VAL A 14 1.95 30.35 4.57
CA VAL A 14 2.01 29.23 5.51
C VAL A 14 3.43 29.08 6.09
N ALA A 15 3.52 28.91 7.40
CA ALA A 15 4.73 28.47 8.08
C ALA A 15 4.52 27.05 8.61
N LEU A 16 5.44 26.15 8.29
CA LEU A 16 5.48 24.79 8.83
C LEU A 16 6.65 24.69 9.81
N VAL A 17 6.37 24.32 11.06
CA VAL A 17 7.39 24.20 12.12
C VAL A 17 7.49 22.74 12.53
N GLU A 18 8.72 22.24 12.60
CA GLU A 18 9.06 20.87 12.99
C GLU A 18 10.19 20.94 14.02
N LYS A 19 10.08 20.16 15.11
CA LYS A 19 11.10 20.09 16.16
C LYS A 19 12.32 19.30 15.71
N SER A 20 12.09 18.25 14.92
CA SER A 20 13.14 17.45 14.29
C SER A 20 13.99 18.30 13.33
N PRO A 21 15.32 18.09 13.25
CA PRO A 21 16.16 18.75 12.26
C PRO A 21 15.76 18.48 10.80
N ARG A 22 14.94 17.44 10.55
CA ARG A 22 14.43 17.07 9.23
C ARG A 22 12.94 16.77 9.30
N LEU A 23 12.21 17.15 8.25
CA LEU A 23 10.78 16.91 8.09
C LEU A 23 10.45 15.41 8.03
N ALA A 24 9.18 15.12 8.32
CA ALA A 24 8.56 13.79 8.21
C ALA A 24 9.31 12.68 8.98
N PRO A 25 9.61 12.86 10.28
CA PRO A 25 10.44 11.92 11.04
C PRO A 25 9.90 10.49 11.05
N LEU A 26 8.58 10.29 10.94
CA LEU A 26 7.94 8.96 10.88
C LEU A 26 8.03 8.27 9.52
N MET A 27 8.17 9.04 8.43
CA MET A 27 8.19 8.51 7.06
C MET A 27 9.59 8.47 6.43
N ARG A 28 10.55 9.21 7.01
CA ARG A 28 11.89 9.34 6.44
C ARG A 28 12.81 8.15 6.75
N GLY A 29 12.50 7.35 7.77
CA GLY A 29 13.41 6.33 8.28
C GLY A 29 14.71 6.89 8.87
N PHE A 30 15.70 6.03 9.11
CA PHE A 30 17.03 6.40 9.58
C PHE A 30 18.10 5.46 9.06
N SER A 31 19.36 5.91 9.02
CA SER A 31 20.50 5.05 8.67
C SER A 31 21.31 4.72 9.90
N ARG A 32 21.73 3.46 10.03
CA ARG A 32 22.65 3.01 11.08
C ARG A 32 23.68 2.07 10.46
N ARG A 33 24.97 2.40 10.62
CA ARG A 33 26.07 1.66 9.97
C ARG A 33 25.84 1.48 8.46
N GLU A 34 25.50 2.59 7.79
CA GLU A 34 25.22 2.66 6.34
C GLU A 34 24.00 1.85 5.85
N ILE A 35 23.33 1.12 6.73
CA ILE A 35 22.08 0.43 6.42
C ILE A 35 20.92 1.40 6.66
N PHE A 36 20.06 1.56 5.66
CA PHE A 36 18.81 2.33 5.78
C PHE A 36 17.70 1.48 6.39
N PHE A 37 16.98 2.05 7.34
CA PHE A 37 15.83 1.48 8.01
C PHE A 37 14.63 2.38 7.76
N ASP A 38 13.67 1.88 6.99
CA ASP A 38 12.37 2.52 6.90
C ASP A 38 11.57 2.28 8.18
N THR A 39 10.76 3.26 8.59
CA THR A 39 10.05 3.25 9.88
C THR A 39 8.54 3.04 9.77
N GLY A 40 8.00 2.78 8.58
CA GLY A 40 6.59 2.39 8.45
C GLY A 40 5.89 2.74 7.14
N PHE A 41 6.60 3.12 6.08
CA PHE A 41 6.01 3.29 4.74
C PHE A 41 6.78 2.46 3.72
N HIS A 42 6.45 1.17 3.67
CA HIS A 42 7.18 0.19 2.86
C HIS A 42 6.50 -0.11 1.50
N TYR A 43 5.19 0.08 1.42
CA TYR A 43 4.39 -0.03 0.20
C TYR A 43 3.05 0.67 0.38
N SER A 44 2.33 0.90 -0.71
CA SER A 44 1.00 1.47 -0.70
C SER A 44 0.13 0.88 -1.79
N GLY A 45 -1.17 0.80 -1.54
CA GLY A 45 -2.17 0.56 -2.58
C GLY A 45 -2.54 1.86 -3.28
N CYS A 46 -3.29 1.74 -4.37
CA CYS A 46 -3.91 2.86 -5.06
C CYS A 46 -2.94 3.91 -5.65
N LEU A 47 -1.69 3.52 -5.95
CA LEU A 47 -0.64 4.41 -6.48
C LEU A 47 -0.45 4.32 -7.99
N ALA A 48 -1.09 3.35 -8.67
CA ALA A 48 -1.04 3.27 -10.12
C ALA A 48 -1.69 4.51 -10.76
N ASP A 49 -1.39 4.76 -12.03
CA ASP A 49 -1.90 5.95 -12.72
C ASP A 49 -3.44 5.97 -12.73
N GLY A 50 -4.01 7.04 -12.15
CA GLY A 50 -5.46 7.23 -12.07
C GLY A 50 -6.09 6.70 -10.79
N GLU A 51 -5.36 5.94 -9.97
CA GLU A 51 -5.88 5.45 -8.69
C GLU A 51 -5.93 6.55 -7.63
N ALA A 52 -6.55 6.26 -6.49
CA ALA A 52 -6.89 7.25 -5.47
C ALA A 52 -5.66 8.01 -4.94
N LEU A 53 -4.61 7.30 -4.50
CA LEU A 53 -3.42 7.93 -3.92
C LEU A 53 -2.65 8.73 -4.98
N ASP A 54 -2.54 8.19 -6.19
CA ASP A 54 -1.95 8.91 -7.31
C ASP A 54 -2.71 10.21 -7.63
N THR A 55 -4.03 10.18 -7.64
CA THR A 55 -4.87 11.37 -7.83
C THR A 55 -4.60 12.43 -6.76
N PHE A 56 -4.47 12.03 -5.49
CA PHE A 56 -4.08 12.95 -4.42
C PHE A 56 -2.68 13.53 -4.62
N LEU A 57 -1.70 12.71 -5.05
CA LEU A 57 -0.33 13.18 -5.29
C LEU A 57 -0.25 14.12 -6.50
N ARG A 58 -1.04 13.91 -7.55
CA ARG A 58 -1.18 14.85 -8.67
C ARG A 58 -1.76 16.18 -8.21
N TYR A 59 -2.83 16.15 -7.41
CA TYR A 59 -3.41 17.37 -6.85
C TYR A 59 -2.38 18.17 -6.02
N LEU A 60 -1.51 17.48 -5.28
CA LEU A 60 -0.42 18.10 -4.52
C LEU A 60 0.79 18.51 -5.38
N GLY A 61 0.80 18.23 -6.68
CA GLY A 61 1.93 18.51 -7.59
C GLY A 61 3.16 17.64 -7.34
N LEU A 62 2.97 16.42 -6.81
CA LEU A 62 4.04 15.50 -6.42
C LEU A 62 4.15 14.26 -7.30
N ALA A 63 3.12 13.90 -8.07
CA ALA A 63 3.10 12.65 -8.83
C ALA A 63 4.30 12.50 -9.79
N ASP A 64 4.63 13.54 -10.56
CA ASP A 64 5.74 13.52 -11.52
C ASP A 64 7.13 13.47 -10.85
N ARG A 65 7.19 13.61 -9.52
CA ARG A 65 8.41 13.52 -8.73
C ARG A 65 8.65 12.13 -8.14
N LEU A 66 7.75 11.19 -8.40
CA LEU A 66 7.78 9.84 -7.84
C LEU A 66 7.95 8.81 -8.95
N GLU A 67 8.85 7.86 -8.71
CA GLU A 67 8.94 6.65 -9.52
C GLU A 67 8.00 5.59 -8.92
N LYS A 68 7.06 5.10 -9.71
CA LYS A 68 6.10 4.08 -9.29
C LYS A 68 6.63 2.70 -9.67
N ARG A 69 6.73 1.80 -8.70
CA ARG A 69 7.18 0.42 -8.91
C ARG A 69 6.11 -0.56 -8.46
N PRO A 70 5.39 -1.21 -9.39
CA PRO A 70 4.38 -2.19 -9.03
C PRO A 70 5.04 -3.44 -8.41
N TYR A 71 4.35 -4.06 -7.46
CA TYR A 71 4.73 -5.37 -6.95
C TYR A 71 4.40 -6.48 -7.95
N ALA A 72 5.07 -7.62 -7.79
CA ALA A 72 4.79 -8.81 -8.57
C ALA A 72 3.33 -9.23 -8.39
N ARG A 73 2.64 -9.48 -9.50
CA ARG A 73 1.20 -9.80 -9.50
C ARG A 73 0.88 -11.11 -8.81
N ASP A 74 1.80 -12.06 -8.86
CA ASP A 74 1.67 -13.40 -8.32
C ASP A 74 2.11 -13.53 -6.84
N GLY A 75 2.47 -12.42 -6.19
CA GLY A 75 2.95 -12.48 -4.81
C GLY A 75 3.60 -11.20 -4.32
N PHE A 76 2.87 -10.38 -3.56
CA PHE A 76 3.45 -9.26 -2.81
C PHE A 76 3.64 -9.63 -1.33
N ASP A 77 2.63 -10.24 -0.70
CA ASP A 77 2.73 -10.81 0.64
C ASP A 77 2.94 -12.32 0.58
N ILE A 78 3.81 -12.84 1.44
CA ILE A 78 4.17 -14.25 1.46
C ILE A 78 4.03 -14.80 2.88
N VAL A 79 3.07 -15.70 3.06
CA VAL A 79 2.91 -16.46 4.31
C VAL A 79 3.71 -17.74 4.23
N ARG A 80 4.58 -17.97 5.22
CA ARG A 80 5.44 -19.15 5.29
C ARG A 80 5.23 -19.86 6.61
N SER A 81 5.03 -21.17 6.54
CA SER A 81 5.18 -22.05 7.70
C SER A 81 6.45 -22.87 7.57
N ARG A 82 7.14 -23.09 8.69
CA ARG A 82 8.31 -23.97 8.74
C ARG A 82 7.95 -25.42 9.06
N ASN A 83 6.89 -25.63 9.85
CA ASN A 83 6.46 -26.95 10.31
C ASN A 83 4.92 -27.06 10.26
N PRO A 84 4.33 -27.76 9.27
CA PRO A 84 5.00 -28.28 8.06
C PRO A 84 5.53 -27.16 7.18
N GLN A 85 6.56 -27.43 6.38
CA GLN A 85 7.12 -26.43 5.46
C GLN A 85 6.15 -26.16 4.31
N TRP A 86 5.69 -24.93 4.17
CA TRP A 86 4.93 -24.47 3.02
C TRP A 86 4.97 -22.95 2.88
N GLU A 87 4.67 -22.47 1.68
CA GLU A 87 4.56 -21.06 1.34
C GLU A 87 3.21 -20.81 0.64
N PHE A 88 2.58 -19.68 0.94
CA PHE A 88 1.46 -19.14 0.20
C PHE A 88 1.78 -17.70 -0.19
N ARG A 89 1.74 -17.42 -1.49
CA ARG A 89 2.00 -16.10 -2.07
C ARG A 89 0.65 -15.47 -2.39
N PHE A 90 0.39 -14.30 -1.82
CA PHE A 90 -0.83 -13.54 -2.09
C PHE A 90 -0.68 -12.77 -3.41
N PRO A 91 -1.41 -13.15 -4.46
CA PRO A 91 -1.52 -12.30 -5.64
C PRO A 91 -2.36 -11.06 -5.32
N TRP A 92 -2.38 -10.09 -6.22
CA TRP A 92 -3.35 -9.01 -6.19
C TRP A 92 -4.33 -9.13 -7.36
N GLY A 93 -5.59 -8.78 -7.12
CA GLY A 93 -6.73 -9.00 -8.02
C GLY A 93 -7.71 -10.03 -7.46
N GLU A 94 -9.01 -9.75 -7.55
CA GLU A 94 -10.07 -10.60 -6.96
C GLU A 94 -10.01 -12.05 -7.49
N ASP A 95 -10.01 -12.22 -8.81
CA ASP A 95 -10.00 -13.54 -9.44
C ASP A 95 -8.74 -14.33 -9.08
N ASP A 96 -7.58 -13.67 -9.13
CA ASP A 96 -6.29 -14.30 -8.84
C ASP A 96 -6.22 -14.74 -7.37
N VAL A 97 -6.72 -13.92 -6.43
CA VAL A 97 -6.80 -14.26 -5.01
C VAL A 97 -7.73 -15.45 -4.78
N ARG A 98 -8.93 -15.43 -5.37
CA ARG A 98 -9.92 -16.50 -5.25
C ARG A 98 -9.37 -17.82 -5.76
N GLN A 99 -8.83 -17.81 -6.98
CA GLN A 99 -8.21 -18.99 -7.60
C GLN A 99 -7.08 -19.55 -6.72
N LYS A 100 -6.17 -18.70 -6.23
CA LYS A 100 -5.02 -19.17 -5.44
C LYS A 100 -5.45 -19.79 -4.12
N LEU A 101 -6.48 -19.23 -3.48
CA LEU A 101 -7.06 -19.79 -2.26
C LEU A 101 -7.75 -21.13 -2.50
N HIS A 102 -8.51 -21.27 -3.58
CA HIS A 102 -9.12 -22.56 -3.97
C HIS A 102 -8.07 -23.64 -4.26
N GLU A 103 -7.01 -23.30 -5.02
CA GLU A 103 -5.89 -24.22 -5.28
C GLU A 103 -5.24 -24.71 -3.98
N ARG A 104 -5.11 -23.83 -2.99
CA ARG A 104 -4.45 -24.16 -1.72
C ARG A 104 -5.37 -24.93 -0.76
N PHE A 105 -6.65 -24.58 -0.72
CA PHE A 105 -7.63 -25.10 0.21
C PHE A 105 -8.89 -25.61 -0.54
N PRO A 106 -8.76 -26.67 -1.35
CA PRO A 106 -9.85 -27.15 -2.21
C PRO A 106 -11.06 -27.67 -1.41
N ALA A 107 -10.87 -28.07 -0.15
CA ALA A 107 -11.97 -28.46 0.73
C ALA A 107 -12.80 -27.26 1.25
N GLU A 108 -12.25 -26.05 1.17
CA GLU A 108 -12.82 -24.83 1.74
C GLU A 108 -13.40 -23.89 0.67
N THR A 109 -13.49 -24.31 -0.60
CA THR A 109 -13.94 -23.47 -1.73
C THR A 109 -15.23 -22.70 -1.43
N LEU A 110 -16.25 -23.36 -0.88
CA LEU A 110 -17.53 -22.72 -0.52
C LEU A 110 -17.38 -21.64 0.57
N ALA A 111 -16.53 -21.89 1.57
CA ALA A 111 -16.27 -20.93 2.65
C ALA A 111 -15.45 -19.73 2.15
N ILE A 112 -14.45 -19.99 1.29
CA ILE A 112 -13.65 -18.97 0.63
C ILE A 112 -14.53 -18.06 -0.22
N ASP A 113 -15.38 -18.65 -1.05
CA ASP A 113 -16.26 -17.87 -1.93
C ASP A 113 -17.21 -16.99 -1.13
N SER A 114 -17.88 -17.56 -0.11
CA SER A 114 -18.77 -16.82 0.78
C SER A 114 -18.08 -15.64 1.45
N TYR A 115 -16.84 -15.84 1.93
CA TYR A 115 -16.06 -14.78 2.57
C TYR A 115 -15.68 -13.68 1.57
N LEU A 116 -15.10 -14.06 0.42
CA LEU A 116 -14.66 -13.10 -0.60
C LEU A 116 -15.83 -12.31 -1.18
N ASP A 117 -16.95 -12.96 -1.48
CA ASP A 117 -18.18 -12.31 -1.95
C ASP A 117 -18.76 -11.34 -0.91
N THR A 118 -18.48 -11.56 0.37
CA THR A 118 -18.85 -10.61 1.43
C THR A 118 -17.91 -9.42 1.43
N VAL A 119 -16.59 -9.66 1.40
CA VAL A 119 -15.57 -8.61 1.37
C VAL A 119 -15.77 -7.68 0.17
N PHE A 120 -15.86 -8.23 -1.04
CA PHE A 120 -15.96 -7.43 -2.26
C PHE A 120 -17.27 -6.65 -2.34
N ARG A 121 -18.39 -7.26 -1.94
CA ARG A 121 -19.67 -6.55 -1.84
C ARG A 121 -19.62 -5.36 -0.89
N VAL A 122 -18.95 -5.50 0.26
CA VAL A 122 -18.79 -4.37 1.20
C VAL A 122 -17.92 -3.28 0.58
N CYS A 123 -16.84 -3.66 -0.11
CA CYS A 123 -15.96 -2.71 -0.80
C CYS A 123 -16.65 -1.98 -1.96
N ASP A 124 -17.50 -2.65 -2.76
CA ASP A 124 -18.21 -2.05 -3.90
C ASP A 124 -19.33 -1.09 -3.48
N THR A 125 -19.80 -1.19 -2.24
CA THR A 125 -20.83 -0.29 -1.69
C THR A 125 -20.28 1.03 -1.13
N THR A 126 -18.97 1.26 -1.21
CA THR A 126 -18.28 2.46 -0.70
C THR A 126 -17.74 3.31 -1.84
#